data_AF-A0A8T4ZAC7-F1
#
_entry.id   AF-A0A8T4ZAC7-F1
#
_cell.length_a   1.000
_cell.length_b   1.000
_cell.length_c   1.000
_cell.angle_alpha   90.00
_cell.angle_beta   90.00
_cell.angle_gamma   90.00
#
_symmetry.space_group_name_H-M   'P 1'
#
loop_
_entity.id
_entity.type
_entity.pdbx_description
1 polymer ?
#
loop_
_entity_poly.entity_id
_entity_poly.type
_entity_poly.pdbx_seq_one_letter_code
_entity_poly.pdbx_strand_id
1 'polypeptide(L)'
;EGVEKLYRIAGLVHGDLSEYNIMIWEDKPVFFDVSQAVKLDHPMARTFLRRDLYNIHKFFSKMGLDIPSAEKLYGRVAGEDAE
;
A
#
# COMPACT_ATOMS: atom_id res chain seq x y z
N GLU A 1 -0.43 7.59 -4.06
CA GLU A 1 -1.74 8.23 -3.81
C GLU A 1 -2.83 7.22 -3.45
N GLY A 2 -3.07 6.16 -4.24
CA GLY A 2 -4.12 5.16 -3.93
C GLY A 2 -4.06 4.57 -2.52
N VAL A 3 -2.89 4.06 -2.10
CA VAL A 3 -2.67 3.52 -0.74
C VAL A 3 -2.90 4.58 0.34
N GLU A 4 -2.47 5.82 0.08
CA GLU A 4 -2.63 6.93 1.01
C GLU A 4 -4.12 7.28 1.21
N LYS A 5 -4.92 7.31 0.14
CA LYS A 5 -6.37 7.51 0.22
C LYS A 5 -7.05 6.36 0.97
N LEU A 6 -6.68 5.11 0.69
CA LEU A 6 -7.24 3.95 1.39
C LEU A 6 -6.98 4.02 2.90
N TYR A 7 -5.75 4.39 3.28
CA TYR A 7 -5.36 4.51 4.68
C TYR A 7 -6.00 5.72 5.37
N ARG A 8 -5.80 6.93 4.84
CA ARG A 8 -6.13 8.19 5.52
C ARG A 8 -7.60 8.61 5.38
N ILE A 9 -8.24 8.28 4.25
CA ILE A 9 -9.62 8.70 3.97
C ILE A 9 -10.59 7.56 4.30
N ALA A 10 -10.31 6.34 3.83
CA ALA A 10 -11.20 5.21 4.05
C ALA A 10 -10.95 4.50 5.40
N GLY A 11 -9.82 4.75 6.07
CA GLY A 11 -9.49 4.11 7.35
C GLY A 11 -9.22 2.61 7.22
N LEU A 12 -8.66 2.19 6.08
CA LEU A 12 -8.42 0.79 5.76
C LEU A 12 -6.98 0.53 5.33
N VAL A 13 -6.52 -0.68 5.61
CA VAL A 13 -5.33 -1.30 5.00
C VAL A 13 -5.83 -2.41 4.09
N HIS A 14 -5.31 -2.50 2.86
CA HIS A 14 -5.78 -3.52 1.91
C HIS A 14 -5.52 -4.93 2.42
N GLY A 15 -4.38 -5.16 3.07
CA GLY A 15 -4.08 -6.43 3.73
C GLY A 15 -3.64 -7.54 2.79
N ASP A 16 -3.62 -7.28 1.48
CA ASP A 16 -3.07 -8.17 0.45
C ASP A 16 -2.76 -7.42 -0.86
N LEU A 17 -2.22 -6.21 -0.77
CA LEU A 17 -1.92 -5.42 -1.96
C LEU A 17 -0.66 -5.95 -2.66
N SER A 18 -0.78 -6.16 -3.97
CA SER A 18 0.31 -6.53 -4.89
C SER A 18 -0.06 -6.10 -6.31
N GLU A 19 0.84 -6.29 -7.27
CA GLU A 19 0.57 -6.07 -8.70
C GLU A 19 -0.62 -6.88 -9.24
N TYR A 20 -0.96 -8.00 -8.61
CA TYR A 20 -2.05 -8.88 -9.02
C TYR A 20 -3.43 -8.30 -8.67
N ASN A 21 -3.50 -7.42 -7.66
CA ASN A 21 -4.74 -6.81 -7.16
C ASN A 21 -4.89 -5.34 -7.58
N ILE A 22 -4.19 -4.96 -8.65
CA ILE A 22 -4.25 -3.63 -9.27
C ILE A 22 -4.58 -3.79 -10.75
N MET A 23 -5.72 -3.26 -11.17
CA MET A 23 -6.11 -3.15 -12.57
C MET A 23 -5.83 -1.74 -13.07
N ILE A 24 -5.42 -1.60 -14.34
CA ILE A 24 -5.40 -0.29 -15.00
C ILE A 24 -6.74 -0.12 -15.73
N TRP A 25 -7.52 0.86 -15.31
CA TRP A 25 -8.78 1.23 -15.95
C TRP A 25 -8.74 2.73 -16.27
N GLU A 26 -8.98 3.09 -17.54
CA GLU A 26 -8.90 4.48 -18.00
C GLU A 26 -7.60 5.19 -17.57
N ASP A 27 -6.46 4.53 -17.83
CA ASP A 27 -5.11 5.00 -17.47
C ASP A 27 -4.88 5.26 -15.97
N LYS A 28 -5.74 4.73 -15.10
CA LYS A 28 -5.64 4.88 -13.65
C LYS A 28 -5.54 3.52 -12.95
N PRO A 29 -4.71 3.40 -11.90
CA PRO A 29 -4.68 2.21 -11.08
C PRO A 29 -5.95 2.12 -10.22
N VAL A 30 -6.61 0.97 -10.27
CA VAL A 30 -7.79 0.61 -9.51
C VAL A 30 -7.48 -0.61 -8.66
N PHE A 31 -7.64 -0.48 -7.34
CA PHE A 31 -7.47 -1.59 -6.41
C PHE A 31 -8.75 -2.42 -6.37
N PHE A 32 -8.60 -3.74 -6.37
CA PHE A 32 -9.70 -4.70 -6.23
C PHE A 32 -9.32 -5.84 -5.29
N ASP A 33 -10.25 -6.75 -5.02
CA ASP A 33 -10.10 -7.81 -4.00
C ASP A 33 -9.79 -7.28 -2.60
N VAL A 34 -10.68 -6.42 -2.10
CA VAL A 34 -10.61 -5.84 -0.75
C VAL A 34 -11.22 -6.75 0.33
N SER A 35 -11.41 -8.05 0.02
CA SER A 35 -12.03 -9.01 0.93
C SER A 35 -11.23 -9.22 2.22
N GLN A 36 -9.90 -9.04 2.16
CA GLN A 36 -8.96 -9.13 3.28
C GLN A 36 -8.62 -7.78 3.92
N ALA A 37 -9.27 -6.68 3.49
CA ALA A 37 -8.98 -5.36 4.02
C ALA A 37 -9.37 -5.26 5.50
N VAL A 38 -8.52 -4.59 6.28
CA VAL A 38 -8.72 -4.41 7.72
C VAL A 38 -8.79 -2.94 8.10
N LYS A 39 -9.51 -2.64 9.19
CA LYS A 39 -9.52 -1.31 9.81
C LYS A 39 -8.19 -1.00 10.48
N LEU A 40 -7.92 0.30 10.69
CA LEU A 40 -6.67 0.76 11.32
C LEU A 40 -6.50 0.31 12.78
N ASP A 41 -7.59 -0.02 13.47
CA ASP A 41 -7.59 -0.54 14.84
C ASP A 41 -7.28 -2.05 14.93
N HIS A 42 -7.21 -2.73 13.79
CA HIS A 42 -6.85 -4.15 13.76
C HIS A 42 -5.41 -4.33 14.27
N PRO A 43 -5.12 -5.31 15.16
CA PRO A 43 -3.80 -5.48 15.77
C PRO A 43 -2.65 -5.63 14.75
N MET A 44 -2.96 -6.16 13.57
CA MET A 44 -2.00 -6.38 12.49
C MET A 44 -1.98 -5.28 11.41
N ALA A 45 -2.77 -4.22 11.52
CA ALA A 45 -2.94 -3.22 10.45
C ALA A 45 -1.60 -2.63 9.99
N ARG A 46 -0.71 -2.25 10.92
CA ARG A 46 0.61 -1.69 10.60
C ARG A 46 1.51 -2.70 9.88
N THR A 47 1.50 -3.96 10.32
CA THR A 47 2.25 -5.05 9.69
C THR A 47 1.77 -5.32 8.27
N PHE A 48 0.45 -5.33 8.07
CA PHE A 48 -0.15 -5.48 6.75
C PHE A 48 0.17 -4.31 5.82
N LEU A 49 0.13 -3.07 6.31
CA LEU A 49 0.49 -1.91 5.51
C LEU A 49 1.95 -1.97 5.05
N ARG A 50 2.87 -2.36 5.94
CA ARG A 50 4.29 -2.54 5.56
C ARG A 50 4.45 -3.63 4.50
N ARG A 51 3.71 -4.74 4.60
CA ARG A 51 3.72 -5.81 3.60
C ARG A 51 3.21 -5.33 2.24
N ASP A 52 2.07 -4.64 2.23
CA ASP A 52 1.45 -4.07 1.04
C ASP A 52 2.45 -3.13 0.32
N LEU A 53 3.07 -2.21 1.06
CA LEU A 53 4.06 -1.28 0.52
C LEU A 53 5.34 -1.96 0.04
N TYR A 54 5.80 -3.00 0.76
CA TYR A 54 6.94 -3.79 0.35
C TYR A 54 6.69 -4.54 -0.96
N ASN A 55 5.50 -5.12 -1.14
CA ASN A 55 5.14 -5.81 -2.38
C ASN A 55 5.17 -4.84 -3.57
N ILE A 56 4.55 -3.66 -3.42
CA ILE A 56 4.57 -2.62 -4.44
C ILE A 56 5.98 -2.12 -4.74
N HIS A 57 6.79 -1.89 -3.69
CA HIS A 57 8.20 -1.53 -3.87
C HIS A 57 8.95 -2.62 -4.66
N LYS A 58 8.84 -3.87 -4.24
CA LYS A 58 9.52 -5.01 -4.88
C LYS A 58 9.14 -5.15 -6.35
N PHE A 59 7.87 -4.95 -6.71
CA PHE A 59 7.41 -5.03 -8.10
C PHE A 59 8.09 -3.99 -8.99
N PHE A 60 8.04 -2.71 -8.61
CA PHE A 60 8.63 -1.63 -9.42
C PHE A 60 10.16 -1.65 -9.41
N SER A 61 10.80 -2.00 -8.29
CA SER A 61 12.25 -2.16 -8.23
C SER A 61 12.76 -3.24 -9.19
N LYS A 62 12.01 -4.34 -9.37
CA LYS A 62 12.34 -5.38 -10.37
C LYS A 62 12.28 -4.89 -11.82
N MET A 63 11.55 -3.81 -12.08
CA MET A 63 11.49 -3.15 -13.39
C MET A 63 12.63 -2.17 -13.62
N GLY A 64 13.57 -2.05 -12.67
CA GLY A 64 14.70 -1.12 -12.75
C GLY A 64 14.33 0.34 -12.44
N LEU A 65 13.15 0.58 -11.84
CA LEU A 65 12.76 1.92 -11.40
C LEU A 65 13.40 2.25 -10.05
N ASP A 66 14.02 3.42 -9.96
CA ASP A 66 14.45 3.98 -8.68
C ASP A 66 13.24 4.55 -7.94
N ILE A 67 12.84 3.87 -6.87
CA ILE A 67 11.68 4.23 -6.06
C ILE A 67 12.03 4.25 -4.58
N PRO A 68 11.33 5.08 -3.77
CA PRO A 68 11.56 5.12 -2.34
C PRO A 68 11.46 3.73 -1.68
N SER A 69 12.25 3.53 -0.62
CA SER A 69 12.16 2.31 0.19
C SER A 69 10.75 2.13 0.78
N ALA A 70 10.38 0.89 1.05
CA ALA A 70 9.09 0.57 1.65
C ALA A 70 8.85 1.33 2.97
N GLU A 71 9.90 1.53 3.79
CA GLU A 71 9.77 2.29 5.05
C GLU A 71 9.56 3.79 4.80
N LYS A 72 10.21 4.37 3.79
CA LYS A 72 9.97 5.78 3.40
C LYS A 72 8.54 5.96 2.85
N LEU A 73 8.04 4.98 2.09
CA LEU A 73 6.64 4.96 1.65
C LEU A 73 5.68 4.81 2.84
N TYR A 74 6.03 3.98 3.82
CA TYR A 74 5.24 3.79 5.04
C TYR A 74 5.11 5.11 5.80
N GLY A 75 6.23 5.81 6.06
CA GLY A 75 6.19 7.11 6.74
C GLY A 75 5.34 8.14 6.00
N ARG A 76 5.41 8.17 4.66
CA ARG A 76 4.53 9.01 3.83
C ARG A 76 3.05 8.69 4.03
N VAL A 77 2.67 7.42 4.11
CA VAL A 77 1.26 6.99 4.21
C VAL A 77 0.75 7.11 5.65
N ALA A 78 1.46 6.56 6.62
CA ALA A 78 1.05 6.53 8.02
C ALA A 78 1.23 7.89 8.71
N GLY A 79 2.08 8.77 8.18
CA GLY A 79 2.43 10.04 8.85
C GLY A 79 3.29 9.85 10.10
N GLU A 80 3.91 8.67 10.25
CA GLU A 80 4.97 8.44 11.24
C GLU A 80 6.27 8.87 10.57
N ASP A 81 6.92 9.92 11.08
CA ASP A 81 8.29 10.23 10.69
C ASP A 81 9.12 8.96 10.94
N ALA A 82 9.70 8.42 9.88
CA ALA A 82 10.65 7.33 9.99
C ALA A 82 11.83 7.85 10.81
N GLU A 83 11.90 7.49 12.09
CA GLU A 83 13.15 7.57 12.87
C GLU A 83 14.25 6.75 12.20
#